data_AF-A0A967WUW2-F1
#
_entry.id   AF-A0A967WUW2-F1
#
_cell.length_a   1.000
_cell.length_b   1.000
_cell.length_c   1.000
_cell.angle_alpha   90.00
_cell.angle_beta   90.00
_cell.angle_gamma   90.00
#
_symmetry.space_group_name_H-M   'P 1'
#
loop_
_entity.id
_entity.type
_entity.pdbx_description
1 polymer ?
#
loop_
_entity_poly.entity_id
_entity_poly.type
_entity_poly.pdbx_seq_one_letter_code
_entity_poly.pdbx_strand_id
1 'polypeptide(L)'
;RRDLSVSPRDFEEQLAYLQQEGYESITLNDLALHLTRGKPLPPKPIILTFDDGYANAYTEAFPLLQQYGFAGTFFVISEPVDAGDPNFLS
;
A
#
# COMPACT_ATOMS: atom_id res chain seq x y z
N ARG A 1 -15.95 12.77 -16.17
CA ARG A 1 -14.91 11.87 -15.62
C ARG A 1 -14.99 12.04 -14.11
N ARG A 2 -15.27 10.98 -13.33
CA ARG A 2 -14.99 11.06 -11.89
C ARG A 2 -13.48 11.03 -11.75
N ASP A 3 -12.95 11.91 -10.91
CA ASP A 3 -11.57 11.82 -10.49
C ASP A 3 -11.37 10.48 -9.76
N LEU A 4 -10.26 9.80 -10.04
CA LEU A 4 -9.88 8.53 -9.41
C LEU A 4 -8.72 8.72 -8.43
N SER A 5 -8.29 9.97 -8.19
CA SER A 5 -7.34 10.30 -7.15
C SER A 5 -7.99 10.28 -5.76
N VAL A 6 -7.20 9.96 -4.74
CA VAL A 6 -7.60 9.98 -3.33
C VAL A 6 -6.74 11.03 -2.64
N SER A 7 -7.35 11.95 -1.89
CA SER A 7 -6.59 12.93 -1.12
C SER A 7 -5.89 12.25 0.08
N PRO A 8 -4.75 12.76 0.57
CA PRO A 8 -4.10 12.20 1.77
C PRO A 8 -5.04 12.10 2.97
N ARG A 9 -5.94 13.08 3.13
CA ARG A 9 -6.96 13.06 4.18
C ARG A 9 -7.94 11.90 4.02
N ASP A 10 -8.48 11.70 2.82
CA ASP A 10 -9.44 10.61 2.59
C ASP A 10 -8.75 9.25 2.76
N PHE A 11 -7.46 9.15 2.40
CA PHE A 11 -6.67 7.95 2.61
C PHE A 11 -6.42 7.70 4.12
N GLU A 12 -6.11 8.73 4.90
CA GLU A 12 -6.01 8.64 6.35
C GLU A 12 -7.33 8.16 6.99
N GLU A 13 -8.48 8.70 6.55
CA GLU A 13 -9.80 8.27 7.02
C GLU A 13 -10.07 6.79 6.68
N GLN A 14 -9.59 6.30 5.53
CA GLN A 14 -9.67 4.86 5.17
C GLN A 14 -8.78 3.99 6.06
N LEU A 15 -7.54 4.38 6.33
CA LEU A 15 -6.64 3.64 7.22
C LEU A 15 -7.17 3.60 8.65
N ALA A 16 -7.72 4.71 9.14
CA ALA A 16 -8.36 4.79 10.45
C ALA A 16 -9.53 3.81 10.56
N TYR A 17 -10.39 3.75 9.53
CA TYR A 17 -11.48 2.80 9.47
C TYR A 17 -10.97 1.35 9.49
N LEU A 18 -9.97 1.02 8.67
CA LEU A 18 -9.40 -0.33 8.63
C LEU A 18 -8.82 -0.75 9.99
N GLN A 19 -8.09 0.15 10.65
CA GLN A 19 -7.54 -0.09 11.97
C GLN A 19 -8.64 -0.30 13.02
N GLN A 20 -9.67 0.56 13.01
CA GLN A 20 -10.81 0.46 13.93
C GLN A 20 -11.59 -0.84 13.77
N GLU A 21 -11.77 -1.31 12.54
CA GLU A 21 -12.45 -2.57 12.23
C GLU A 21 -11.57 -3.81 12.46
N GLY A 22 -10.32 -3.63 12.88
CA GLY A 22 -9.40 -4.72 13.22
C GLY A 22 -8.86 -5.45 11.99
N TYR A 23 -8.71 -4.76 10.87
CA TYR A 23 -7.99 -5.27 9.72
C TYR A 23 -6.49 -5.21 9.97
N GLU A 24 -5.77 -6.23 9.48
CA GLU A 24 -4.32 -6.31 9.54
C GLU A 24 -3.78 -6.49 8.12
N SER A 25 -2.86 -5.63 7.71
CA SER A 25 -2.19 -5.80 6.41
C SER A 25 -1.27 -7.01 6.42
N ILE A 26 -1.28 -7.75 5.33
CA ILE A 26 -0.31 -8.80 5.02
C ILE A 26 0.44 -8.45 3.74
N THR A 27 1.61 -9.04 3.53
CA THR A 27 2.34 -8.92 2.27
C THR A 27 1.89 -9.98 1.26
N LEU A 28 2.20 -9.78 -0.02
CA LEU A 28 2.00 -10.85 -1.02
C LEU A 28 2.81 -12.11 -0.70
N ASN A 29 3.95 -11.98 -0.02
CA ASN A 29 4.73 -13.12 0.45
C ASN A 29 4.02 -13.89 1.57
N ASP A 30 3.33 -13.20 2.49
CA ASP A 30 2.49 -13.86 3.50
C ASP A 30 1.36 -14.64 2.85
N LEU A 31 0.69 -14.05 1.85
CA LEU A 31 -0.34 -14.74 1.07
C LEU A 31 0.23 -15.97 0.35
N ALA A 32 1.40 -15.84 -0.30
CA ALA A 32 2.04 -16.95 -0.98
C ALA A 32 2.39 -18.09 -0.01
N LEU A 33 2.92 -17.77 1.17
CA LEU A 33 3.23 -18.77 2.21
C LEU A 33 1.97 -19.40 2.81
N HIS A 34 0.87 -18.65 2.94
CA HIS A 34 -0.41 -19.21 3.35
C HIS A 34 -0.90 -20.25 2.34
N LEU A 35 -0.95 -19.89 1.07
CA LEU A 35 -1.46 -20.76 0.00
C LEU A 35 -0.59 -21.99 -0.24
N THR A 36 0.73 -21.87 -0.08
CA THR A 36 1.67 -22.95 -0.40
C THR A 36 2.09 -23.80 0.79
N ARG A 37 2.05 -23.25 2.01
CA ARG A 37 2.58 -23.89 3.23
C ARG A 37 1.61 -23.87 4.40
N GLY A 38 0.42 -23.30 4.24
CA GLY A 38 -0.56 -23.20 5.32
C GLY A 38 -0.14 -22.24 6.45
N LYS A 39 0.75 -21.28 6.18
CA LYS A 39 1.11 -20.24 7.17
C LYS A 39 -0.19 -19.53 7.62
N PRO A 40 -0.50 -19.44 8.92
CA PRO A 40 -1.71 -18.74 9.36
C PRO A 40 -1.66 -17.26 9.02
N LEU A 41 -2.83 -16.70 8.72
CA LEU A 41 -3.05 -15.26 8.49
C LEU A 41 -3.81 -14.66 9.68
N PRO A 42 -3.73 -13.33 9.89
CA PRO A 42 -4.59 -12.66 10.86
C PRO A 42 -6.07 -12.86 10.52
N PRO A 43 -7.00 -12.68 11.48
CA PRO A 43 -8.42 -12.94 11.27
C PRO A 43 -9.07 -12.10 10.16
N LYS A 44 -8.60 -10.86 9.94
CA LYS A 44 -9.07 -9.95 8.90
C LYS A 44 -7.89 -9.46 8.04
N PRO A 45 -7.33 -10.32 7.17
CA PRO A 45 -6.16 -9.96 6.38
C PRO A 45 -6.54 -9.05 5.20
N ILE A 46 -5.73 -8.03 4.92
CA ILE A 46 -5.85 -7.18 3.72
C ILE A 46 -4.49 -7.03 3.04
N ILE A 47 -4.49 -6.81 1.73
CA ILE A 47 -3.29 -6.40 1.00
C ILE A 47 -3.58 -5.03 0.41
N LEU A 48 -2.69 -4.06 0.69
CA LEU A 48 -2.71 -2.74 0.10
C LEU A 48 -1.68 -2.69 -1.04
N THR A 49 -2.10 -2.30 -2.23
CA THR A 49 -1.23 -2.19 -3.42
C THR A 49 -1.25 -0.78 -3.99
N PHE A 50 -0.07 -0.31 -4.42
CA PHE A 50 0.14 0.98 -5.08
C PHE A 50 0.87 0.73 -6.39
N ASP A 51 0.27 1.13 -7.51
CA ASP A 51 0.80 0.86 -8.85
C ASP A 51 1.51 2.09 -9.43
N ASP A 52 2.14 1.89 -10.59
CA ASP A 52 2.85 2.86 -11.43
C ASP A 52 4.15 3.44 -10.85
N GLY A 53 4.29 3.51 -9.52
CA GLY A 53 5.48 4.04 -8.85
C GLY A 53 5.56 5.56 -8.84
N TYR A 54 4.43 6.26 -8.74
CA TYR A 54 4.42 7.72 -8.55
C TYR A 54 5.05 8.11 -7.21
N ALA A 55 5.76 9.25 -7.22
CA ALA A 55 6.46 9.77 -6.04
C ALA A 55 5.53 10.03 -4.85
N ASN A 56 4.27 10.44 -5.09
CA ASN A 56 3.30 10.71 -4.04
C ASN A 56 2.91 9.46 -3.22
N ALA A 57 3.05 8.26 -3.79
CA ALA A 57 2.82 7.02 -3.06
C ALA A 57 3.83 6.88 -1.91
N TYR A 58 5.05 7.41 -2.08
CA TYR A 58 6.06 7.46 -1.03
C TYR A 58 5.98 8.72 -0.16
N THR A 59 5.73 9.90 -0.73
CA THR A 59 5.74 11.13 0.07
C THR A 59 4.47 11.32 0.90
N GLU A 60 3.33 10.78 0.46
CA GLU A 60 2.03 10.95 1.13
C GLU A 60 1.52 9.65 1.76
N ALA A 61 1.45 8.55 1.00
CA ALA A 61 0.81 7.33 1.48
C ALA A 61 1.69 6.54 2.47
N PHE A 62 3.01 6.45 2.23
CA PHE A 62 3.92 5.69 3.09
C PHE A 62 4.00 6.20 4.55
N PRO A 63 4.10 7.52 4.84
CA PRO A 63 4.06 8.02 6.21
C PRO A 63 2.77 7.64 6.94
N LEU A 64 1.62 7.69 6.25
CA LEU A 64 0.33 7.29 6.80
C LEU A 64 0.27 5.78 7.06
N LEU A 65 0.77 4.94 6.15
CA LEU A 65 0.90 3.50 6.38
C LEU A 65 1.73 3.21 7.64
N GLN A 66 2.86 3.91 7.84
CA GLN A 66 3.68 3.78 9.05
C GLN A 66 2.94 4.21 10.31
N GLN A 67 2.25 5.36 10.27
CA GLN A 67 1.48 5.89 11.40
C GLN A 67 0.40 4.92 11.87
N TYR A 68 -0.27 4.23 10.94
CA TYR A 68 -1.37 3.32 11.23
C TYR A 68 -0.95 1.84 11.40
N GLY A 69 0.32 1.52 11.18
CA GLY A 69 0.86 0.16 11.34
C GLY A 69 0.52 -0.79 10.19
N PHE A 70 0.29 -0.26 8.98
CA PHE A 70 0.00 -1.05 7.79
C PHE A 70 1.22 -1.21 6.88
N ALA A 71 1.31 -2.37 6.22
CA ALA A 71 2.22 -2.65 5.12
C ALA A 71 1.54 -2.40 3.78
N GLY A 72 2.28 -1.81 2.83
CA GLY A 72 1.85 -1.63 1.44
C GLY A 72 2.83 -2.29 0.47
N THR A 73 2.31 -2.82 -0.64
CA THR A 73 3.11 -3.34 -1.76
C THR A 73 3.12 -2.30 -2.89
N PHE A 74 4.30 -1.91 -3.35
CA PHE A 74 4.46 -0.91 -4.41
C PHE A 74 4.96 -1.59 -5.69
N PHE A 75 4.18 -1.50 -6.76
CA PHE A 75 4.54 -1.99 -8.09
C PHE A 75 5.13 -0.85 -8.91
N VAL A 76 6.44 -0.88 -9.08
CA VAL A 76 7.21 0.21 -9.67
C VAL A 76 7.49 -0.08 -11.14
N ILE A 77 7.16 0.87 -12.02
CA ILE A 77 7.61 0.85 -13.41
C ILE A 77 9.05 1.34 -13.42
N SER A 78 10.01 0.50 -13.83
CA SER A 78 11.44 0.80 -13.66
C SER A 78 11.98 1.87 -14.60
N GLU A 79 11.44 2.00 -15.82
CA GLU A 79 12.00 2.91 -16.83
C GLU A 79 12.01 4.40 -16.40
N PRO A 80 10.92 4.99 -15.87
CA PRO A 80 10.96 6.36 -15.36
C PRO A 80 11.91 6.55 -14.16
N VAL A 81 12.03 5.52 -13.31
CA VAL A 81 12.94 5.53 -12.16
C VAL A 81 14.40 5.54 -12.62
N ASP A 82 14.75 4.65 -13.55
CA ASP A 82 16.10 4.57 -14.13
C ASP A 82 16.47 5.86 -14.90
N ALA A 83 15.48 6.54 -15.48
CA ALA A 83 15.63 7.84 -16.13
C ALA A 83 15.75 9.02 -15.14
N GLY A 84 15.52 8.80 -13.84
CA GLY A 84 15.53 9.84 -12.82
C GLY A 84 14.37 10.81 -12.92
N ASP A 85 13.19 10.37 -13.38
CA ASP A 85 12.00 11.21 -13.47
C ASP A 85 11.50 11.58 -12.05
N PRO A 86 11.47 12.87 -11.68
CA PRO A 86 11.08 13.31 -10.33
C PRO A 86 9.61 13.06 -9.99
N ASN A 87 8.77 12.69 -10.95
CA ASN A 87 7.37 12.33 -10.69
C ASN A 87 7.21 10.88 -10.22
N PHE A 88 8.26 10.07 -10.34
CA PHE A 88 8.31 8.68 -9.96
C PHE A 88 9.25 8.47 -8.77
N LEU A 89 9.17 7.30 -8.15
CA LEU A 89 10.06 6.91 -7.07
C LEU A 89 11.51 6.92 -7.56
N SER A 90 12.44 7.34 -6.70
CA SER A 90 13.88 7.41 -6.98
C SER A 90 14.67 6.74 -5.87
#